data_AF-A0A1F2F5M7-F1
#
_entry.id   AF-A0A1F2F5M7-F1
#
_cell.length_a   1.000
_cell.length_b   1.000
_cell.length_c   1.000
_cell.angle_alpha   90.00
_cell.angle_beta   90.00
_cell.angle_gamma   90.00
#
_symmetry.space_group_name_H-M   'P 1'
#
loop_
_entity.id
_entity.type
_entity.pdbx_description
1 polymer ?
#
loop_
_entity_poly.entity_id
_entity_poly.type
_entity_poly.pdbx_seq_one_letter_code
_entity_poly.pdbx_strand_id
1 'polypeptide(L)'
;MPGAAGDLRRECDLVIIDIDGGPDEGRRTLLEMSGQPGEPELEEGTKIHLTSHAIGGDQTRYSFLDINRATSVWAWVAVTALAIVVVAAWRGVRAIAGLVLTLAVVGFFLIPALLRGGPPVALSLVTGAVVLFPVMFLVHGVNWKSAAALGGTLTSLAAAAGLAHLAIGGADLRGLADDSNLLIQLYLPAVSVTGLMLAGFIVGALGVLNDVTIAQASTVTELAEADPDAGPLELFASAMRVGRDHIASMVYTLVLAYVGASLPMTLLLSVAERPLMQVLTSDIVATELLRSAIGALGLTLAVPVTTAIAAVTAQVREQANAPAQARTRA
;
A
#
# COMPACT_ATOMS: atom_id res chain seq x y z
N MET A 1 2.63 40.84 19.32
CA MET A 1 2.81 42.11 18.60
C MET A 1 1.44 42.74 18.38
N PRO A 2 1.24 44.02 18.72
CA PRO A 2 -0.03 44.71 18.49
C PRO A 2 -0.08 45.35 17.09
N GLY A 3 -1.28 45.33 16.48
CA GLY A 3 -1.73 46.37 15.56
C GLY A 3 -1.15 46.41 14.14
N ALA A 4 -1.73 45.61 13.24
CA ALA A 4 -1.98 46.06 11.88
C ALA A 4 -3.47 45.89 11.62
N ALA A 5 -4.24 46.96 11.81
CA ALA A 5 -5.56 47.07 11.21
C ALA A 5 -5.36 47.21 9.69
N GLY A 6 -5.06 46.08 9.05
CA GLY A 6 -5.13 45.95 7.60
C GLY A 6 -6.59 46.07 7.18
N ASP A 7 -6.82 46.84 6.13
CA ASP A 7 -8.10 47.01 5.46
C ASP A 7 -8.81 45.65 5.31
N LEU A 8 -9.88 45.41 6.09
CA LEU A 8 -10.69 44.18 6.04
C LEU A 8 -11.66 44.19 4.84
N ARG A 9 -11.26 44.78 3.72
CA ARG A 9 -11.90 44.50 2.44
C ARG A 9 -11.45 43.10 2.03
N ARG A 10 -12.19 42.08 2.47
CA ARG A 10 -12.09 40.76 1.84
C ARG A 10 -12.57 40.94 0.41
N GLU A 11 -11.64 40.88 -0.54
CA GLU A 11 -11.96 40.65 -1.94
C GLU A 11 -12.53 39.23 -2.00
N CYS A 12 -13.86 39.15 -2.08
CA CYS A 12 -14.54 37.89 -2.34
C CYS A 12 -14.65 37.77 -3.86
N ASP A 13 -14.01 36.76 -4.43
CA ASP A 13 -14.15 36.46 -5.85
C ASP A 13 -15.47 35.72 -6.07
N LEU A 14 -16.29 36.27 -6.97
CA LEU A 14 -17.55 35.65 -7.37
C LEU A 14 -17.34 34.93 -8.70
N VAL A 15 -17.46 33.60 -8.67
CA VAL A 15 -17.26 32.76 -9.84
C VAL A 15 -18.61 32.20 -10.29
N ILE A 16 -18.96 32.45 -11.56
CA ILE A 16 -20.15 31.87 -12.20
C ILE A 16 -19.78 30.49 -12.72
N ILE A 17 -20.55 29.47 -12.32
CA ILE A 17 -20.33 28.08 -12.71
C ILE A 17 -21.51 27.59 -13.54
N ASP A 18 -21.23 27.09 -14.74
CA ASP A 18 -22.17 26.31 -15.55
C ASP A 18 -22.24 24.87 -15.01
N ILE A 19 -23.45 24.38 -14.73
CA ILE A 19 -23.67 23.02 -14.22
C ILE A 19 -23.85 22.07 -15.41
N ASP A 20 -22.83 21.26 -15.65
CA ASP A 20 -22.76 20.34 -16.81
C ASP A 20 -23.27 18.91 -16.51
N GLY A 21 -23.83 18.66 -15.33
CA GLY A 21 -24.37 17.34 -14.99
C GLY A 21 -25.07 17.27 -13.64
N GLY A 22 -25.89 16.23 -13.48
CA GLY A 22 -26.71 16.01 -12.28
C GLY A 22 -28.12 16.57 -12.43
N PRO A 23 -28.89 16.67 -11.31
CA PRO A 23 -30.30 17.07 -11.34
C PRO A 23 -30.56 18.48 -11.91
N ASP A 24 -29.56 19.35 -11.86
CA ASP A 24 -29.64 20.77 -12.23
C ASP A 24 -28.79 21.11 -13.46
N GLU A 25 -28.54 20.12 -14.33
CA GLU A 25 -27.81 20.31 -15.58
C GLU A 25 -28.41 21.43 -16.45
N GLY A 26 -27.54 22.28 -17.00
CA GLY A 26 -27.90 23.44 -17.81
C GLY A 26 -28.25 24.70 -17.00
N ARG A 27 -28.24 24.63 -15.66
CA ARG A 27 -28.36 25.81 -14.78
C ARG A 27 -26.99 26.42 -14.48
N ARG A 28 -27.01 27.65 -13.98
CA ARG A 28 -25.83 28.35 -13.45
C ARG A 28 -25.96 28.55 -11.96
N THR A 29 -24.84 28.44 -11.26
CA THR A 29 -24.72 28.83 -9.86
C THR A 29 -23.60 29.84 -9.68
N LEU A 30 -23.67 30.60 -8.60
CA LEU A 30 -22.63 31.52 -8.18
C LEU A 30 -21.91 30.92 -6.97
N LEU A 31 -20.59 30.84 -7.01
CA LEU A 31 -19.77 30.50 -5.87
C LEU A 31 -19.05 31.76 -5.38
N GLU A 32 -19.02 31.92 -4.07
CA GLU A 32 -18.23 32.95 -3.40
C GLU A 32 -16.97 32.30 -2.86
N MET A 33 -15.80 32.79 -3.30
CA MET A 33 -14.50 32.35 -2.84
C MET A 33 -13.94 33.41 -1.90
N SER A 34 -13.44 32.98 -0.75
CA SER A 34 -13.07 33.86 0.36
C SER A 34 -11.56 34.15 0.44
N GLY A 35 -10.78 33.64 -0.52
CA GLY A 35 -9.34 33.83 -0.65
C GLY A 35 -8.54 33.13 0.44
N GLN A 36 -9.12 32.11 1.09
CA GLN A 36 -8.45 31.40 2.20
C GLN A 36 -7.34 30.47 1.67
N PRO A 37 -6.22 30.31 2.39
CA PRO A 37 -5.21 29.32 2.04
C PRO A 37 -5.83 27.93 1.88
N GLY A 38 -5.67 27.34 0.69
CA GLY A 38 -6.26 26.03 0.34
C GLY A 38 -7.51 26.11 -0.53
N GLU A 39 -8.11 27.29 -0.73
CA GLU A 39 -9.10 27.49 -1.80
C GLU A 39 -8.39 27.44 -3.17
N PRO A 40 -8.96 26.76 -4.17
CA PRO A 40 -8.35 26.69 -5.49
C PRO A 40 -8.54 27.98 -6.27
N GLU A 41 -7.52 28.40 -7.00
CA GLU A 41 -7.67 29.46 -8.00
C GLU A 41 -8.34 28.85 -9.25
N LEU A 42 -9.54 29.32 -9.58
CA LEU A 42 -10.34 28.76 -10.68
C LEU A 42 -10.16 29.59 -11.95
N GLU A 43 -9.65 28.95 -13.00
CA GLU A 43 -9.57 29.53 -14.34
C GLU A 43 -10.75 29.08 -15.21
N GLU A 44 -11.09 29.88 -16.23
CA GLU A 44 -12.10 29.51 -17.22
C GLU A 44 -11.80 28.14 -17.85
N GLY A 45 -12.81 27.27 -17.91
CA GLY A 45 -12.66 25.90 -18.42
C GLY A 45 -12.27 24.86 -17.37
N THR A 46 -11.96 25.27 -16.13
CA THR A 46 -11.71 24.33 -15.03
C THR A 46 -12.96 23.52 -14.71
N LYS A 47 -12.86 22.19 -14.81
CA LYS A 47 -13.95 21.29 -14.41
C LYS A 47 -13.88 21.05 -12.91
N ILE A 48 -15.00 21.24 -12.21
CA ILE A 48 -15.10 21.09 -10.75
C ILE A 48 -16.28 20.19 -10.39
N HIS A 49 -16.23 19.61 -9.20
CA HIS A 49 -17.35 18.95 -8.55
C HIS A 49 -17.98 19.90 -7.53
N LEU A 50 -19.30 19.91 -7.50
CA LEU A 50 -20.10 20.68 -6.56
C LEU A 50 -20.81 19.73 -5.61
N THR A 51 -21.00 20.18 -4.38
CA THR A 51 -21.96 19.56 -3.46
C THR A 51 -23.16 20.47 -3.28
N SER A 52 -24.35 19.89 -3.14
CA SER A 52 -25.61 20.61 -3.03
C SER A 52 -26.20 20.48 -1.63
N HIS A 53 -26.62 21.59 -1.04
CA HIS A 53 -27.31 21.64 0.24
C HIS A 53 -28.69 22.28 0.07
N ALA A 54 -29.74 21.58 0.48
CA ALA A 54 -31.09 22.15 0.52
C ALA A 54 -31.20 23.12 1.71
N ILE A 55 -31.63 24.36 1.46
CA ILE A 55 -31.76 25.40 2.51
C ILE A 55 -33.23 25.59 2.95
N GLY A 56 -34.11 24.67 2.53
CA GLY A 56 -35.55 24.72 2.78
C GLY A 56 -36.34 25.22 1.57
N GLY A 57 -37.54 24.67 1.37
CA GLY A 57 -38.30 24.83 0.13
C GLY A 57 -37.63 24.12 -1.06
N ASP A 58 -37.74 24.71 -2.25
CA ASP A 58 -37.12 24.23 -3.51
C ASP A 58 -35.78 24.95 -3.80
N GLN A 59 -35.15 25.56 -2.78
CA GLN A 59 -33.89 26.28 -2.93
C GLN A 59 -32.69 25.41 -2.55
N THR A 60 -31.80 25.22 -3.52
CA THR A 60 -30.55 24.49 -3.38
C THR A 60 -29.38 25.47 -3.46
N ARG A 61 -28.45 25.38 -2.52
CA ARG A 61 -27.16 26.09 -2.59
C ARG A 61 -26.06 25.10 -2.91
N TYR A 62 -25.22 25.49 -3.86
CA TYR A 62 -24.03 24.74 -4.20
C TYR A 62 -22.82 25.31 -3.46
N SER A 63 -21.90 24.43 -3.11
CA SER A 63 -20.57 24.77 -2.66
C SER A 63 -19.54 23.97 -3.44
N PHE A 64 -18.34 24.54 -3.55
CA PHE A 64 -17.19 23.84 -4.11
C PHE A 64 -16.90 22.56 -3.31
N LEU A 65 -16.72 21.44 -4.01
CA LEU A 65 -16.32 20.17 -3.41
C LEU A 65 -14.86 19.83 -3.76
N ASP A 66 -14.53 19.74 -5.05
CA ASP A 66 -13.18 19.41 -5.52
C ASP A 66 -12.97 19.79 -6.99
N ILE A 67 -11.72 19.83 -7.45
CA ILE A 67 -11.35 19.95 -8.87
C ILE A 67 -11.42 18.56 -9.53
N ASN A 68 -12.04 18.50 -10.72
CA ASN A 68 -12.03 17.29 -11.53
C ASN A 68 -10.65 17.08 -12.15
N ARG A 69 -9.89 16.13 -11.59
CA ARG A 69 -8.55 15.75 -12.07
C ARG A 69 -8.55 14.49 -12.93
N ALA A 70 -9.73 13.97 -13.34
CA ALA A 70 -9.86 12.67 -13.99
C ALA A 70 -8.95 12.56 -15.23
N THR A 71 -8.98 13.55 -16.12
CA THR A 71 -8.16 13.56 -17.34
C THR A 71 -6.65 13.54 -17.02
N SER A 72 -6.21 14.38 -16.07
CA SER A 72 -4.79 14.46 -15.68
C SER A 72 -4.31 13.17 -15.00
N VAL A 73 -5.09 12.63 -14.07
CA VAL A 73 -4.78 11.38 -13.37
C VAL A 73 -4.70 10.22 -14.36
N TRP A 74 -5.69 10.06 -15.25
CA TRP A 74 -5.66 8.99 -16.26
C TRP A 74 -4.51 9.15 -17.26
N ALA A 75 -4.11 10.39 -17.59
CA ALA A 75 -2.93 10.63 -18.42
C ALA A 75 -1.65 10.13 -17.70
N TRP A 76 -1.46 10.45 -16.42
CA TRP A 76 -0.32 9.95 -15.63
C TRP A 76 -0.32 8.43 -15.47
N VAL A 77 -1.49 7.83 -15.25
CA VAL A 77 -1.66 6.37 -15.22
C VAL A 77 -1.26 5.75 -16.57
N ALA A 78 -1.73 6.32 -17.68
CA ALA A 78 -1.41 5.83 -19.02
C ALA A 78 0.09 5.95 -19.34
N VAL A 79 0.72 7.08 -19.03
CA VAL A 79 2.16 7.30 -19.22
C VAL A 79 2.97 6.31 -18.38
N THR A 80 2.58 6.09 -17.12
CA THR A 80 3.25 5.13 -16.23
C THR A 80 3.12 3.70 -16.76
N ALA A 81 1.91 3.29 -17.15
CA ALA A 81 1.65 1.98 -17.73
C ALA A 81 2.46 1.77 -19.03
N LEU A 82 2.50 2.77 -19.90
CA LEU A 82 3.29 2.73 -21.13
C LEU A 82 4.78 2.58 -20.83
N ALA A 83 5.33 3.37 -19.90
CA ALA A 83 6.73 3.27 -19.50
C ALA A 83 7.08 1.87 -18.97
N ILE A 84 6.22 1.29 -18.12
CA ILE A 84 6.40 -0.08 -17.61
C ILE A 84 6.40 -1.10 -18.76
N VAL A 85 5.47 -1.00 -19.71
CA VAL A 85 5.39 -1.93 -20.84
C VAL A 85 6.58 -1.76 -21.78
N VAL A 86 7.06 -0.54 -22.02
CA VAL A 86 8.23 -0.30 -22.87
C VAL A 86 9.50 -0.88 -22.24
N VAL A 87 9.70 -0.69 -20.94
CA VAL A 87 10.92 -1.14 -20.23
C VAL A 87 10.88 -2.64 -19.91
N ALA A 88 9.75 -3.16 -19.43
CA ALA A 88 9.60 -4.54 -18.98
C ALA A 88 8.93 -5.46 -20.02
N ALA A 89 8.60 -4.94 -21.21
CA ALA A 89 7.97 -5.67 -22.31
C ALA A 89 6.73 -6.48 -21.84
N TRP A 90 6.66 -7.75 -22.23
CA TRP A 90 5.56 -8.65 -21.86
C TRP A 90 5.47 -8.92 -20.35
N ARG A 91 6.59 -8.82 -19.61
CA ARG A 91 6.55 -8.91 -18.15
C ARG A 91 5.86 -7.69 -17.53
N GLY A 92 6.02 -6.51 -18.14
CA GLY A 92 5.33 -5.28 -17.75
C GLY A 92 3.81 -5.41 -17.88
N VAL A 93 3.31 -5.95 -19.00
CA VAL A 93 1.87 -6.20 -19.21
C VAL A 93 1.30 -7.12 -18.12
N ARG A 94 2.00 -8.21 -17.81
CA ARG A 94 1.60 -9.15 -16.75
C ARG A 94 1.62 -8.51 -15.36
N ALA A 95 2.61 -7.68 -15.07
CA ALA A 95 2.69 -6.94 -13.80
C ALA A 95 1.48 -6.00 -13.63
N ILE A 96 1.12 -5.25 -14.68
CA ILE A 96 -0.08 -4.38 -14.67
C ILE A 96 -1.35 -5.22 -14.47
N ALA A 97 -1.50 -6.34 -15.17
CA ALA A 97 -2.64 -7.23 -14.97
C ALA A 97 -2.71 -7.79 -13.54
N GLY A 98 -1.56 -8.14 -12.95
CA GLY A 98 -1.46 -8.56 -11.55
C GLY A 98 -1.85 -7.45 -10.57
N LEU A 99 -1.45 -6.20 -10.83
CA LEU A 99 -1.87 -5.04 -10.03
C LEU A 99 -3.38 -4.80 -10.11
N VAL A 100 -3.96 -4.85 -11.31
CA VAL A 100 -5.42 -4.71 -11.50
C VAL A 100 -6.17 -5.82 -10.75
N LEU A 101 -5.71 -7.06 -10.83
CA LEU A 101 -6.30 -8.18 -10.08
C LEU A 101 -6.20 -7.93 -8.56
N THR A 102 -5.05 -7.45 -8.08
CA THR A 102 -4.84 -7.12 -6.66
C THR A 102 -5.83 -6.05 -6.19
N LEU A 103 -5.94 -4.94 -6.93
CA LEU A 103 -6.86 -3.86 -6.63
C LEU A 103 -8.32 -4.31 -6.71
N ALA A 104 -8.66 -5.18 -7.66
CA ALA A 104 -10.00 -5.75 -7.78
C ALA A 104 -10.35 -6.63 -6.56
N VAL A 105 -9.44 -7.49 -6.09
CA VAL A 105 -9.67 -8.30 -4.89
C VAL A 105 -9.81 -7.41 -3.65
N VAL A 106 -8.98 -6.38 -3.50
CA VAL A 106 -9.11 -5.43 -2.38
C VAL A 106 -10.45 -4.68 -2.44
N GLY A 107 -10.81 -4.15 -3.60
CA GLY A 107 -12.01 -3.33 -3.80
C GLY A 107 -13.33 -4.12 -3.73
N PHE A 108 -13.38 -5.31 -4.33
CA PHE A 108 -14.62 -6.09 -4.43
C PHE A 108 -14.75 -7.19 -3.37
N PHE A 109 -13.67 -7.58 -2.69
CA PHE A 109 -13.71 -8.58 -1.63
C PHE A 109 -13.34 -8.00 -0.26
N LEU A 110 -12.12 -7.47 -0.08
CA LEU A 110 -11.64 -7.07 1.26
C LEU A 110 -12.47 -5.92 1.84
N ILE A 111 -12.63 -4.82 1.11
CA ILE A 111 -13.38 -3.65 1.58
C ILE A 111 -14.83 -4.01 1.93
N PRO A 112 -15.63 -4.64 1.03
CA PRO A 112 -16.99 -5.05 1.36
C PRO A 112 -17.07 -6.04 2.53
N ALA A 113 -16.08 -6.92 2.70
CA ALA A 113 -16.06 -7.87 3.81
C ALA A 113 -15.77 -7.20 5.15
N LEU A 114 -14.89 -6.19 5.17
CA LEU A 114 -14.64 -5.37 6.37
C LEU A 114 -15.85 -4.50 6.72
N LEU A 115 -16.53 -3.94 5.73
CA LEU A 115 -17.77 -3.18 5.94
C LEU A 115 -18.89 -4.01 6.57
N ARG A 116 -18.89 -5.33 6.34
CA ARG A 116 -19.82 -6.29 6.97
C ARG A 116 -19.39 -6.72 8.39
N GLY A 117 -18.31 -6.15 8.94
CA GLY A 117 -17.80 -6.46 10.28
C GLY A 117 -17.07 -7.80 10.37
N GLY A 118 -16.58 -8.35 9.26
CA GLY A 118 -15.84 -9.61 9.26
C GLY A 118 -14.48 -9.52 9.98
N PRO A 119 -13.90 -10.67 10.41
CA PRO A 119 -12.65 -10.71 11.16
C PRO A 119 -11.46 -10.19 10.33
N PRO A 120 -10.86 -9.04 10.68
CA PRO A 120 -9.92 -8.32 9.80
C PRO A 120 -8.64 -9.10 9.49
N VAL A 121 -8.08 -9.80 10.48
CA VAL A 121 -6.87 -10.62 10.32
C VAL A 121 -7.11 -11.71 9.27
N ALA A 122 -8.19 -12.46 9.43
CA ALA A 122 -8.52 -13.58 8.54
C ALA A 122 -8.84 -13.08 7.13
N LEU A 123 -9.65 -12.02 7.01
CA LEU A 123 -9.97 -11.43 5.70
C LEU A 123 -8.73 -10.93 4.96
N SER A 124 -7.77 -10.33 5.67
CA SER A 124 -6.54 -9.82 5.07
C SER A 124 -5.60 -10.94 4.65
N LEU A 125 -5.47 -12.01 5.45
CA LEU A 125 -4.70 -13.19 5.08
C LEU A 125 -5.31 -13.92 3.88
N VAL A 126 -6.64 -14.07 3.85
CA VAL A 126 -7.36 -14.67 2.71
C VAL A 126 -7.19 -13.81 1.46
N THR A 127 -7.36 -12.49 1.58
CA THR A 127 -7.09 -11.55 0.48
C THR A 127 -5.67 -11.73 -0.04
N GLY A 128 -4.70 -11.77 0.87
CA GLY A 128 -3.30 -11.94 0.49
C GLY A 128 -3.03 -13.25 -0.23
N ALA A 129 -3.57 -14.37 0.25
CA ALA A 129 -3.44 -15.67 -0.41
C ALA A 129 -4.11 -15.70 -1.78
N VAL A 130 -5.33 -15.16 -1.89
CA VAL A 130 -6.11 -15.08 -3.13
C VAL A 130 -5.45 -14.17 -4.16
N VAL A 131 -4.73 -13.13 -3.73
CA VAL A 131 -3.94 -12.28 -4.61
C VAL A 131 -2.64 -12.98 -5.01
N LEU A 132 -1.85 -13.43 -4.04
CA LEU A 132 -0.51 -13.97 -4.29
C LEU A 132 -0.54 -15.19 -5.18
N PHE A 133 -1.46 -16.13 -4.96
CA PHE A 133 -1.51 -17.36 -5.73
C PHE A 133 -1.62 -17.13 -7.25
N PRO A 134 -2.68 -16.48 -7.79
CA PRO A 134 -2.79 -16.23 -9.22
C PRO A 134 -1.77 -15.21 -9.74
N VAL A 135 -1.48 -14.13 -8.99
CA VAL A 135 -0.56 -13.07 -9.45
C VAL A 135 0.86 -13.61 -9.60
N MET A 136 1.34 -14.42 -8.65
CA MET A 136 2.67 -14.99 -8.68
C MET A 136 2.91 -15.78 -9.97
N PHE A 137 1.98 -16.68 -10.31
CA PHE A 137 2.10 -17.50 -11.52
C PHE A 137 1.79 -16.73 -12.80
N LEU A 138 0.92 -15.71 -12.75
CA LEU A 138 0.67 -14.82 -13.88
C LEU A 138 1.92 -14.04 -14.29
N VAL A 139 2.64 -13.49 -13.31
CA VAL A 139 3.79 -12.62 -13.55
C VAL A 139 5.07 -13.43 -13.79
N HIS A 140 5.33 -14.44 -12.97
CA HIS A 140 6.61 -15.17 -12.95
C HIS A 140 6.56 -16.56 -13.58
N GLY A 141 5.38 -17.03 -13.98
CA GLY A 141 5.17 -18.33 -14.60
C GLY A 141 5.15 -19.49 -13.59
N VAL A 142 4.73 -20.67 -14.06
CA VAL A 142 4.67 -21.87 -13.22
C VAL A 142 6.04 -22.54 -13.17
N ASN A 143 6.75 -22.38 -12.06
CA ASN A 143 8.07 -22.97 -11.82
C ASN A 143 8.37 -23.06 -10.31
N TRP A 144 9.39 -23.84 -9.94
CA TRP A 144 9.82 -24.04 -8.55
C TRP A 144 10.25 -22.74 -7.87
N LYS A 145 10.87 -21.82 -8.60
CA LYS A 145 11.20 -20.47 -8.12
C LYS A 145 9.96 -19.73 -7.62
N SER A 146 8.90 -19.69 -8.42
CA SER A 146 7.65 -19.01 -8.09
C SER A 146 6.90 -19.71 -6.96
N ALA A 147 6.96 -21.04 -6.89
CA ALA A 147 6.41 -21.81 -5.79
C ALA A 147 7.15 -21.57 -4.46
N ALA A 148 8.49 -21.51 -4.50
CA ALA A 148 9.29 -21.20 -3.32
C ALA A 148 9.05 -19.77 -2.81
N ALA A 149 8.97 -18.80 -3.73
CA ALA A 149 8.64 -17.42 -3.40
C ALA A 149 7.23 -17.30 -2.79
N LEU A 150 6.24 -18.00 -3.35
CA LEU A 150 4.87 -18.03 -2.82
C LEU A 150 4.86 -18.59 -1.38
N GLY A 151 5.53 -19.71 -1.15
CA GLY A 151 5.65 -20.31 0.19
C GLY A 151 6.28 -19.34 1.19
N GLY A 152 7.41 -18.74 0.81
CA GLY A 152 8.08 -17.74 1.64
C GLY A 152 7.22 -16.51 1.94
N THR A 153 6.46 -16.03 0.95
CA THR A 153 5.59 -14.87 1.11
C THR A 153 4.45 -15.18 2.07
N LEU A 154 3.75 -16.31 1.87
CA LEU A 154 2.62 -16.69 2.71
C LEU A 154 3.03 -16.93 4.17
N THR A 155 4.15 -17.62 4.40
CA THR A 155 4.68 -17.84 5.75
C THR A 155 5.04 -16.52 6.43
N SER A 156 5.68 -15.61 5.72
CA SER A 156 6.11 -14.32 6.27
C SER A 156 4.96 -13.36 6.47
N LEU A 157 3.95 -13.41 5.60
CA LEU A 157 2.71 -12.64 5.74
C LEU A 157 1.92 -13.10 6.97
N ALA A 158 1.83 -14.41 7.21
CA ALA A 158 1.20 -14.95 8.41
C ALA A 158 1.92 -14.51 9.69
N ALA A 159 3.26 -14.52 9.68
CA ALA A 159 4.05 -14.00 10.80
C ALA A 159 3.85 -12.49 10.99
N ALA A 160 3.86 -11.69 9.91
CA ALA A 160 3.61 -10.26 9.95
C ALA A 160 2.21 -9.93 10.49
N ALA A 161 1.20 -10.72 10.12
CA ALA A 161 -0.16 -10.59 10.66
C ALA A 161 -0.20 -10.85 12.18
N GLY A 162 0.53 -11.87 12.66
CA GLY A 162 0.68 -12.13 14.09
C GLY A 162 1.39 -10.99 14.82
N LEU A 163 2.49 -10.49 14.26
CA LEU A 163 3.22 -9.34 14.81
C LEU A 163 2.37 -8.07 14.83
N ALA A 164 1.57 -7.82 13.79
CA ALA A 164 0.64 -6.69 13.74
C ALA A 164 -0.43 -6.77 14.83
N HIS A 165 -1.00 -7.96 15.02
CA HIS A 165 -1.97 -8.17 16.10
C HIS A 165 -1.34 -7.89 17.48
N LEU A 166 -0.14 -8.40 17.73
CA LEU A 166 0.59 -8.18 18.98
C LEU A 166 0.98 -6.71 19.19
N ALA A 167 1.43 -6.02 18.15
CA ALA A 167 1.83 -4.62 18.25
C ALA A 167 0.65 -3.69 18.53
N ILE A 168 -0.46 -3.86 17.80
CA ILE A 168 -1.67 -3.05 17.98
C ILE A 168 -2.24 -3.25 19.39
N GLY A 169 -2.37 -4.51 19.83
CA GLY A 169 -2.88 -4.81 21.17
C GLY A 169 -1.91 -4.42 22.30
N GLY A 170 -0.61 -4.61 22.11
CA GLY A 170 0.42 -4.34 23.12
C GLY A 170 0.71 -2.85 23.33
N ALA A 171 0.50 -2.01 22.30
CA ALA A 171 0.70 -0.57 22.36
C ALA A 171 -0.60 0.24 22.57
N ASP A 172 -1.75 -0.44 22.79
CA ASP A 172 -3.10 0.17 22.85
C ASP A 172 -3.35 1.15 21.69
N LEU A 173 -2.93 0.78 20.48
CA LEU A 173 -3.15 1.60 19.30
C LEU A 173 -4.65 1.63 18.97
N ARG A 174 -5.20 2.84 18.90
CA ARG A 174 -6.61 3.04 18.54
C ARG A 174 -6.77 3.58 17.14
N GLY A 175 -5.75 4.28 16.62
CA GLY A 175 -5.76 4.91 15.31
C GLY A 175 -6.71 6.08 15.18
N LEU A 176 -7.26 6.58 16.29
CA LEU A 176 -8.26 7.65 16.30
C LEU A 176 -7.63 9.04 16.16
N ALA A 177 -6.30 9.14 16.21
CA ALA A 177 -5.59 10.35 15.84
C ALA A 177 -5.61 10.62 14.32
N ASP A 178 -6.06 9.67 13.50
CA ASP A 178 -6.33 9.85 12.08
C ASP A 178 -7.81 10.25 11.87
N ASP A 179 -8.04 11.37 11.19
CA ASP A 179 -9.39 11.91 10.98
C ASP A 179 -10.29 10.95 10.19
N SER A 180 -9.73 10.18 9.24
CA SER A 180 -10.49 9.22 8.45
C SER A 180 -11.00 8.08 9.34
N ASN A 181 -10.16 7.58 10.24
CA ASN A 181 -10.55 6.56 11.21
C ASN A 181 -11.62 7.06 12.19
N LEU A 182 -11.55 8.32 12.62
CA LEU A 182 -12.57 8.94 13.45
C LEU A 182 -13.92 9.02 12.72
N LEU A 183 -13.92 9.43 11.43
CA LEU A 183 -15.12 9.48 10.61
C LEU A 183 -15.69 8.09 10.36
N ILE A 184 -14.85 7.08 10.13
CA ILE A 184 -15.29 5.67 10.02
C ILE A 184 -15.97 5.24 11.31
N GLN A 185 -15.40 5.54 12.48
CA GLN A 185 -16.03 5.21 13.76
C GLN A 185 -17.40 5.89 13.93
N LEU A 186 -17.54 7.13 13.46
CA LEU A 186 -18.76 7.92 13.58
C LEU A 186 -19.86 7.46 12.62
N TYR A 187 -19.54 7.21 11.35
CA TYR A 187 -20.51 6.89 10.29
C TYR A 187 -20.69 5.39 10.05
N LEU A 188 -19.72 4.57 10.44
CA LEU A 188 -19.70 3.12 10.24
C LEU A 188 -19.36 2.40 11.55
N PRO A 189 -20.18 2.53 12.61
CA PRO A 189 -19.86 2.03 13.95
C PRO A 189 -19.68 0.51 14.05
N ALA A 190 -20.17 -0.25 13.06
CA ALA A 190 -19.96 -1.69 12.96
C ALA A 190 -18.55 -2.07 12.46
N VAL A 191 -17.79 -1.12 11.93
CA VAL A 191 -16.45 -1.33 11.38
C VAL A 191 -15.41 -1.07 12.45
N SER A 192 -14.57 -2.08 12.70
CA SER A 192 -13.46 -1.96 13.65
C SER A 192 -12.31 -1.14 13.03
N VAL A 193 -12.01 0.02 13.61
CA VAL A 193 -10.86 0.87 13.23
C VAL A 193 -9.54 0.12 13.40
N THR A 194 -9.31 -0.48 14.58
CA THR A 194 -8.11 -1.28 14.86
C THR A 194 -8.00 -2.48 13.93
N GLY A 195 -9.15 -3.05 13.55
CA GLY A 195 -9.28 -4.04 12.50
C GLY A 195 -8.82 -3.54 11.12
N LEU A 196 -9.28 -2.36 10.73
CA LEU A 196 -8.89 -1.71 9.48
C LEU A 196 -7.39 -1.43 9.44
N MET A 197 -6.83 -0.95 10.55
CA MET A 197 -5.39 -0.73 10.69
C MET A 197 -4.62 -2.02 10.50
N LEU A 198 -5.05 -3.11 11.16
CA LEU A 198 -4.43 -4.41 11.04
C LEU A 198 -4.49 -4.92 9.58
N ALA A 199 -5.63 -4.74 8.91
CA ALA A 199 -5.78 -5.08 7.51
C ALA A 199 -4.83 -4.26 6.61
N GLY A 200 -4.73 -2.94 6.86
CA GLY A 200 -3.80 -2.06 6.17
C GLY A 200 -2.34 -2.45 6.38
N PHE A 201 -1.96 -2.88 7.59
CA PHE A 201 -0.60 -3.34 7.88
C PHE A 201 -0.26 -4.62 7.09
N ILE A 202 -1.19 -5.59 7.05
CA ILE A 202 -1.01 -6.86 6.33
C ILE A 202 -0.95 -6.61 4.81
N VAL A 203 -1.88 -5.84 4.26
CA VAL A 203 -1.92 -5.53 2.83
C VAL A 203 -0.72 -4.71 2.41
N GLY A 204 -0.29 -3.73 3.22
CA GLY A 204 0.93 -2.96 2.98
C GLY A 204 2.19 -3.81 3.00
N ALA A 205 2.29 -4.78 3.93
CA ALA A 205 3.41 -5.72 3.98
C ALA A 205 3.43 -6.66 2.77
N LEU A 206 2.28 -7.11 2.27
CA LEU A 206 2.17 -8.05 1.16
C LEU A 206 2.95 -7.61 -0.09
N GLY A 207 2.83 -6.33 -0.47
CA GLY A 207 3.48 -5.80 -1.67
C GLY A 207 5.00 -5.95 -1.59
N VAL A 208 5.59 -5.50 -0.49
CA VAL A 208 7.05 -5.56 -0.27
C VAL A 208 7.53 -7.01 -0.10
N LEU A 209 6.74 -7.85 0.57
CA LEU A 209 7.08 -9.27 0.76
C LEU A 209 7.12 -10.02 -0.59
N ASN A 210 6.16 -9.81 -1.47
CA ASN A 210 6.14 -10.45 -2.78
C ASN A 210 7.43 -10.16 -3.57
N ASP A 211 7.85 -8.89 -3.62
CA ASP A 211 9.05 -8.48 -4.34
C ASP A 211 10.32 -9.11 -3.77
N VAL A 212 10.47 -9.14 -2.45
CA VAL A 212 11.68 -9.72 -1.85
C VAL A 212 11.78 -11.21 -2.08
N THR A 213 10.68 -11.94 -1.91
CA THR A 213 10.71 -13.40 -2.00
C THR A 213 11.00 -13.86 -3.42
N ILE A 214 10.47 -13.18 -4.44
CA ILE A 214 10.80 -13.48 -5.83
C ILE A 214 12.26 -13.17 -6.14
N ALA A 215 12.79 -12.03 -5.69
CA ALA A 215 14.20 -11.71 -5.86
C ALA A 215 15.11 -12.75 -5.19
N GLN A 216 14.77 -13.19 -3.98
CA GLN A 216 15.52 -14.21 -3.26
C GLN A 216 15.44 -15.59 -3.92
N ALA A 217 14.23 -16.04 -4.29
CA ALA A 217 14.06 -17.31 -4.99
C ALA A 217 14.80 -17.30 -6.34
N SER A 218 14.81 -16.16 -7.05
CA SER A 218 15.60 -16.00 -8.26
C SER A 218 17.10 -16.09 -7.98
N THR A 219 17.59 -15.42 -6.93
CA THR A 219 19.00 -15.47 -6.54
C THR A 219 19.45 -16.91 -6.27
N VAL A 220 18.65 -17.68 -5.53
CA VAL A 220 18.95 -19.09 -5.27
C VAL A 220 18.92 -19.93 -6.56
N THR A 221 17.96 -19.68 -7.44
CA THR A 221 17.85 -20.40 -8.72
C THR A 221 19.07 -20.14 -9.60
N GLU A 222 19.51 -18.90 -9.73
CA GLU A 222 20.68 -18.51 -10.52
C GLU A 222 21.97 -19.10 -9.92
N LEU A 223 22.11 -19.11 -8.58
CA LEU A 223 23.26 -19.73 -7.92
C LEU A 223 23.32 -21.24 -8.16
N ALA A 224 22.17 -21.92 -8.10
CA ALA A 224 22.08 -23.35 -8.39
C ALA A 224 22.35 -23.67 -9.87
N GLU A 225 21.99 -22.77 -10.79
CA GLU A 225 22.32 -22.93 -12.22
C GLU A 225 23.79 -22.66 -12.52
N ALA A 226 24.44 -21.79 -11.75
CA ALA A 226 25.86 -21.48 -11.87
C ALA A 226 26.77 -22.59 -11.29
N ASP A 227 26.34 -23.26 -10.22
CA ASP A 227 27.05 -24.38 -9.60
C ASP A 227 26.09 -25.55 -9.28
N PRO A 228 25.93 -26.49 -10.24
CA PRO A 228 25.04 -27.65 -10.08
C PRO A 228 25.45 -28.67 -9.02
N ASP A 229 26.69 -28.60 -8.52
CA ASP A 229 27.17 -29.52 -7.48
C ASP A 229 26.95 -28.93 -6.06
N ALA A 230 26.51 -27.66 -5.97
CA ALA A 230 26.31 -26.97 -4.71
C ALA A 230 25.16 -27.57 -3.88
N GLY A 231 25.47 -27.95 -2.64
CA GLY A 231 24.46 -28.44 -1.70
C GLY A 231 23.49 -27.35 -1.23
N PRO A 232 22.33 -27.72 -0.67
CA PRO A 232 21.30 -26.76 -0.22
C PRO A 232 21.80 -25.80 0.86
N LEU A 233 22.72 -26.25 1.73
CA LEU A 233 23.36 -25.40 2.75
C LEU A 233 24.29 -24.35 2.14
N GLU A 234 25.00 -24.71 1.07
CA GLU A 234 25.91 -23.80 0.37
C GLU A 234 25.13 -22.76 -0.44
N LEU A 235 24.07 -23.19 -1.14
CA LEU A 235 23.12 -22.31 -1.80
C LEU A 235 22.46 -21.36 -0.79
N PHE A 236 22.02 -21.87 0.36
CA PHE A 236 21.45 -21.05 1.42
C PHE A 236 22.46 -20.02 1.94
N ALA A 237 23.66 -20.44 2.32
CA ALA A 237 24.68 -19.54 2.84
C ALA A 237 25.08 -18.46 1.82
N SER A 238 25.13 -18.81 0.53
CA SER A 238 25.48 -17.91 -0.56
C SER A 238 24.38 -16.90 -0.88
N ALA A 239 23.14 -17.35 -1.04
CA ALA A 239 22.00 -16.47 -1.25
C ALA A 239 21.74 -15.57 -0.04
N MET A 240 21.95 -16.05 1.19
CA MET A 240 21.82 -15.23 2.40
C MET A 240 22.83 -14.08 2.48
N ARG A 241 23.97 -14.15 1.79
CA ARG A 241 24.89 -12.98 1.69
C ARG A 241 24.21 -11.86 0.90
N VAL A 242 23.65 -12.18 -0.27
CA VAL A 242 22.89 -11.23 -1.10
C VAL A 242 21.63 -10.74 -0.38
N GLY A 243 20.91 -11.66 0.27
CA GLY A 243 19.70 -11.35 1.03
C GLY A 243 19.95 -10.33 2.16
N ARG A 244 21.07 -10.44 2.88
CA ARG A 244 21.43 -9.49 3.95
C ARG A 244 21.64 -8.06 3.43
N ASP A 245 22.29 -7.91 2.28
CA ASP A 245 22.48 -6.60 1.65
C ASP A 245 21.14 -5.99 1.22
N HIS A 246 20.24 -6.80 0.67
CA HIS A 246 18.90 -6.35 0.29
C HIS A 246 18.07 -5.94 1.51
N ILE A 247 18.08 -6.72 2.61
CA ILE A 247 17.34 -6.38 3.85
C ILE A 247 17.73 -4.98 4.32
N ALA A 248 19.03 -4.69 4.41
CA ALA A 248 19.52 -3.39 4.86
C ALA A 248 18.95 -2.23 4.00
N SER A 249 18.95 -2.38 2.68
CA SER A 249 18.43 -1.36 1.76
C SER A 249 16.91 -1.19 1.84
N MET A 250 16.15 -2.29 1.98
CA MET A 250 14.69 -2.23 2.01
C MET A 250 14.15 -1.71 3.34
N VAL A 251 14.80 -2.00 4.46
CA VAL A 251 14.41 -1.44 5.78
C VAL A 251 14.46 0.09 5.74
N TYR A 252 15.52 0.68 5.18
CA TYR A 252 15.64 2.12 5.01
C TYR A 252 14.50 2.69 4.14
N THR A 253 14.20 2.02 3.04
CA THR A 253 13.13 2.43 2.11
C THR A 253 11.77 2.40 2.80
N LEU A 254 11.47 1.34 3.55
CA LEU A 254 10.20 1.18 4.24
C LEU A 254 10.02 2.24 5.32
N VAL A 255 11.02 2.44 6.17
CA VAL A 255 10.98 3.45 7.25
C VAL A 255 10.80 4.85 6.66
N LEU A 256 11.57 5.21 5.63
CA LEU A 256 11.43 6.51 4.99
C LEU A 256 10.06 6.74 4.35
N ALA A 257 9.47 5.72 3.73
CA ALA A 257 8.15 5.85 3.10
C ALA A 257 7.07 6.22 4.13
N TYR A 258 7.08 5.55 5.29
CA TYR A 258 6.09 5.81 6.35
C TYR A 258 6.38 7.06 7.18
N VAL A 259 7.65 7.38 7.43
CA VAL A 259 8.03 8.68 8.00
C VAL A 259 7.61 9.80 7.04
N GLY A 260 7.81 9.62 5.73
CA GLY A 260 7.34 10.50 4.68
C GLY A 260 5.83 10.75 4.74
N ALA A 261 5.04 9.67 4.87
CA ALA A 261 3.58 9.75 5.00
C ALA A 261 3.11 10.52 6.25
N SER A 262 3.91 10.52 7.33
CA SER A 262 3.60 11.21 8.59
C SER A 262 4.26 12.60 8.73
N LEU A 263 4.94 13.11 7.69
CA LEU A 263 5.64 14.40 7.73
C LEU A 263 4.72 15.59 8.10
N PRO A 264 3.51 15.77 7.51
CA PRO A 264 2.68 16.93 7.83
C PRO A 264 2.29 16.98 9.31
N MET A 265 1.94 15.83 9.88
CA MET A 265 1.60 15.75 11.31
C MET A 265 2.83 15.91 12.20
N THR A 266 3.97 15.34 11.81
CA THR A 266 5.24 15.52 12.53
C THR A 266 5.64 17.00 12.56
N LEU A 267 5.43 17.72 11.46
CA LEU A 267 5.62 19.17 11.38
C LEU A 267 4.69 19.90 12.35
N LEU A 268 3.39 19.61 12.33
CA LEU A 268 2.41 20.24 13.23
C LEU A 268 2.77 20.03 14.70
N LEU A 269 3.16 18.80 15.06
CA LEU A 269 3.59 18.45 16.42
C LEU A 269 4.92 19.08 16.83
N SER A 270 5.83 19.31 15.87
CA SER A 270 7.09 20.00 16.11
C SER A 270 6.89 21.48 16.46
N VAL A 271 5.90 22.12 15.84
CA VAL A 271 5.52 23.52 16.12
C VAL A 271 4.84 23.65 17.48
N ALA A 272 4.19 22.59 17.97
CA ALA A 272 3.54 22.57 19.28
C ALA A 272 4.52 22.48 20.47
N GLU A 273 5.84 22.60 20.23
CA GLU A 273 6.93 22.55 21.22
C GLU A 273 6.86 21.33 22.17
N ARG A 274 6.24 20.23 21.70
CA ARG A 274 6.15 18.99 22.48
C ARG A 274 7.52 18.29 22.51
N PRO A 275 7.89 17.66 23.64
CA PRO A 275 9.08 16.81 23.68
C PRO A 275 9.02 15.75 22.58
N LEU A 276 10.14 15.51 21.89
CA LEU A 276 10.23 14.56 20.79
C LEU A 276 9.65 13.18 21.15
N MET A 277 9.88 12.73 22.38
CA MET A 277 9.36 11.43 22.81
C MET A 277 7.83 11.39 22.84
N GLN A 278 7.16 12.48 23.22
CA GLN A 278 5.69 12.54 23.19
C GLN A 278 5.14 12.53 21.76
N VAL A 279 5.88 13.13 20.82
CA VAL A 279 5.54 13.11 19.39
C VAL A 279 5.67 11.69 18.84
N LEU A 280 6.80 11.03 19.10
CA LEU A 280 7.08 9.67 18.63
C LEU A 280 6.13 8.62 19.24
N THR A 281 5.67 8.81 20.47
CA THR A 281 4.68 7.92 21.11
C THR A 281 3.23 8.37 20.91
N SER A 282 2.96 9.36 20.07
CA SER A 282 1.59 9.73 19.72
C SER A 282 0.94 8.62 18.89
N ASP A 283 -0.37 8.40 19.04
CA ASP A 283 -1.10 7.29 18.38
C ASP A 283 -0.85 7.22 16.87
N ILE A 284 -0.83 8.35 16.17
CA ILE A 284 -0.57 8.43 14.71
C ILE A 284 0.88 8.08 14.36
N VAL A 285 1.88 8.68 15.03
CA VAL A 285 3.29 8.43 14.72
C VAL A 285 3.70 7.02 15.14
N ALA A 286 3.25 6.56 16.31
CA ALA A 286 3.48 5.21 16.80
C ALA A 286 2.85 4.17 15.86
N THR A 287 1.67 4.44 15.29
CA THR A 287 1.06 3.59 14.26
C THR A 287 1.97 3.43 13.05
N GLU A 288 2.50 4.52 12.50
CA GLU A 288 3.38 4.47 11.32
C GLU A 288 4.75 3.81 11.62
N LEU A 289 5.31 4.07 12.81
CA LEU A 289 6.55 3.42 13.25
C LEU A 289 6.37 1.92 13.46
N LEU A 290 5.28 1.49 14.12
CA LEU A 290 4.98 0.08 14.31
C LEU A 290 4.66 -0.61 12.99
N ARG A 291 3.92 0.04 12.07
CA ARG A 291 3.69 -0.46 10.71
C ARG A 291 5.02 -0.70 9.98
N SER A 292 5.94 0.26 10.06
CA SER A 292 7.29 0.16 9.49
C SER A 292 8.07 -1.00 10.10
N ALA A 293 8.08 -1.11 11.43
CA ALA A 293 8.80 -2.14 12.16
C ALA A 293 8.27 -3.54 11.83
N ILE A 294 6.96 -3.73 11.75
CA ILE A 294 6.34 -5.01 11.39
C ILE A 294 6.67 -5.39 9.95
N GLY A 295 6.60 -4.45 9.01
CA GLY A 295 7.01 -4.72 7.63
C GLY A 295 8.49 -5.09 7.52
N ALA A 296 9.37 -4.41 8.27
CA ALA A 296 10.80 -4.72 8.35
C ALA A 296 11.07 -6.11 8.98
N LEU A 297 10.34 -6.48 10.03
CA LEU A 297 10.42 -7.81 10.65
C LEU A 297 9.92 -8.90 9.70
N GLY A 298 8.78 -8.67 9.03
CA GLY A 298 8.24 -9.57 8.02
C GLY A 298 9.22 -9.80 6.88
N LEU A 299 9.87 -8.73 6.42
CA LEU A 299 10.92 -8.80 5.40
C LEU A 299 12.15 -9.59 5.87
N THR A 300 12.62 -9.31 7.08
CA THR A 300 13.78 -9.97 7.70
C THR A 300 13.53 -11.47 7.86
N LEU A 301 12.27 -11.89 8.07
CA LEU A 301 11.85 -13.29 8.08
C LEU A 301 11.70 -13.88 6.66
N ALA A 302 11.18 -13.10 5.72
CA ALA A 302 10.91 -13.57 4.36
C ALA A 302 12.15 -14.02 3.61
N VAL A 303 13.26 -13.31 3.80
CA VAL A 303 14.52 -13.65 3.16
C VAL A 303 15.03 -15.05 3.54
N PRO A 304 15.28 -15.39 4.83
CA PRO A 304 15.75 -16.71 5.20
C PRO A 304 14.73 -17.81 4.92
N VAL A 305 13.43 -17.57 5.13
CA VAL A 305 12.39 -18.58 4.86
C VAL A 305 12.35 -18.92 3.37
N THR A 306 12.30 -17.91 2.50
CA THR A 306 12.27 -18.13 1.05
C THR A 306 13.55 -18.78 0.57
N THR A 307 14.70 -18.35 1.10
CA THR A 307 16.00 -18.92 0.73
C THR A 307 16.08 -20.39 1.10
N ALA A 308 15.60 -20.78 2.29
CA ALA A 308 15.58 -22.18 2.71
C ALA A 308 14.67 -23.03 1.81
N ILE A 309 13.46 -22.55 1.51
CA ILE A 309 12.52 -23.27 0.63
C ILE A 309 13.11 -23.40 -0.79
N ALA A 310 13.67 -22.32 -1.33
CA ALA A 310 14.27 -22.31 -2.66
C ALA A 310 15.49 -23.23 -2.75
N ALA A 311 16.37 -23.24 -1.74
CA ALA A 311 17.58 -24.06 -1.75
C ALA A 311 17.26 -25.56 -1.71
N VAL A 312 16.25 -25.96 -0.92
CA VAL A 312 15.79 -27.36 -0.87
C VAL A 312 15.11 -27.76 -2.19
N THR A 313 14.28 -26.89 -2.76
CA THR A 313 13.54 -27.20 -4.00
C THR A 313 14.42 -27.19 -5.25
N ALA A 314 15.50 -26.40 -5.27
CA ALA A 314 16.49 -26.41 -6.35
C ALA A 314 17.17 -27.78 -6.50
N GLN A 315 17.56 -28.41 -5.39
CA GLN A 315 18.20 -29.73 -5.40
C GLN A 315 17.27 -30.84 -5.90
N VAL A 316 15.97 -30.77 -5.56
CA VAL A 316 14.96 -31.74 -6.05
C VAL A 316 14.86 -31.71 -7.58
N ARG A 317 15.06 -30.55 -8.22
CA ARG A 317 15.06 -30.40 -9.68
C ARG A 317 16.23 -31.16 -10.31
N GLU A 318 17.43 -31.06 -9.75
CA GLU A 318 18.61 -31.74 -10.29
C GLU A 318 18.52 -33.26 -10.13
N GLN A 319 18.08 -33.74 -8.97
CA GLN A 319 17.86 -35.17 -8.76
C GLN A 319 16.76 -35.75 -9.68
N ALA A 320 15.75 -34.96 -10.01
CA ALA A 320 14.70 -35.33 -10.96
C ALA A 320 15.21 -35.36 -12.42
N ASN A 321 16.11 -34.45 -12.78
CA ASN A 321 16.68 -34.32 -14.12
C ASN A 321 17.95 -35.15 -14.36
N ALA A 322 18.53 -35.76 -13.30
CA ALA A 322 19.69 -36.62 -13.42
C ALA A 322 19.38 -37.85 -14.30
N PRO A 323 20.22 -38.17 -15.31
CA PRO A 323 19.99 -39.30 -16.20
C PRO A 323 19.93 -40.62 -15.42
N ALA A 324 19.03 -41.51 -15.82
CA ALA A 324 18.68 -42.75 -15.12
C ALA A 324 19.87 -43.69 -14.79
N GLN A 325 21.02 -43.51 -15.43
CA GLN A 325 22.25 -44.27 -15.18
C GLN A 325 22.95 -43.90 -13.86
N ALA A 326 22.67 -42.73 -13.26
CA ALA A 326 23.24 -42.34 -11.96
C ALA A 326 22.44 -42.90 -10.76
N ARG A 327 21.18 -43.30 -10.96
CA ARG A 327 20.29 -43.80 -9.88
C ARG A 327 20.60 -45.21 -9.40
N THR A 328 21.50 -45.94 -10.06
CA THR A 328 21.84 -47.35 -9.76
C THR A 328 23.17 -47.53 -9.04
N ARG A 329 23.84 -46.44 -8.62
CA ARG A 329 25.04 -46.49 -7.77
C ARG A 329 24.81 -45.70 -6.49
N ALA A 330 23.92 -46.20 -5.63
CA ALA A 330 23.85 -45.85 -4.22
C ALA A 330 23.53 -47.14 -3.43
#